data_AF-K3WHA6-F1
#
_entry.id   AF-K3WHA6-F1
#
_cell.length_a   1.000
_cell.length_b   1.000
_cell.length_c   1.000
_cell.angle_alpha   90.00
_cell.angle_beta   90.00
_cell.angle_gamma   90.00
#
_symmetry.space_group_name_H-M   'P 1'
#
loop_
_entity.id
_entity.type
_entity.pdbx_description
1 polymer ?
#
loop_
_entity_poly.entity_id
_entity_poly.type
_entity_poly.pdbx_seq_one_letter_code
_entity_poly.pdbx_strand_id
1 'polypeptide(L)'
;MTRYQVWFNYRMSAGQLNLYYQGRELDNTCKADPSCKDLKETIAHIAWECSHAQAIWQQVWTHWEGENHYDQRNVRQYVTSRQTPPPSQQLIQRVQSMYGFFTDDHAKALDSIWWIVTSVVTSLLWLRRNERVFWHQHSTTSECYANAKQLYWYVEASPS
;
A
#
# COMPACT_ATOMS: atom_id res chain seq x y z
N MET A 1 -5.11 -7.43 12.53
CA MET A 1 -3.83 -6.69 12.44
C MET A 1 -2.95 -7.05 13.63
N THR A 2 -1.65 -7.27 13.41
CA THR A 2 -0.71 -7.52 14.51
C THR A 2 -0.28 -6.21 15.16
N ARG A 3 0.16 -6.24 16.43
CA ARG A 3 0.72 -5.06 17.13
C ARG A 3 1.88 -4.43 16.35
N TYR A 4 2.65 -5.26 15.64
CA TYR A 4 3.73 -4.81 14.76
C TYR A 4 3.21 -3.96 13.59
N GLN A 5 2.15 -4.40 12.90
CA GLN A 5 1.56 -3.64 11.79
C GLN A 5 0.97 -2.29 12.25
N VAL A 6 0.39 -2.24 13.45
CA VAL A 6 -0.13 -0.99 14.03
C VAL A 6 1.02 -0.04 14.37
N TRP A 7 2.03 -0.53 15.08
CA TRP A 7 3.24 0.24 15.42
C TRP A 7 3.97 0.76 14.18
N PHE A 8 4.13 -0.10 13.18
CA PHE A 8 4.84 0.22 11.94
C PHE A 8 4.13 1.32 11.16
N ASN A 9 2.82 1.19 10.95
CA ASN A 9 2.07 2.21 10.24
C ASN A 9 2.08 3.54 11.00
N TYR A 10 1.96 3.53 12.32
CA TYR A 10 2.08 4.74 13.13
C TYR A 10 3.44 5.43 12.90
N ARG A 11 4.55 4.68 12.97
CA ARG A 11 5.90 5.22 12.76
C ARG A 11 6.13 5.68 11.32
N MET A 12 5.58 4.99 10.32
CA MET A 12 5.59 5.42 8.92
C MET A 12 4.86 6.75 8.75
N SER A 13 3.62 6.84 9.22
CA SER A 13 2.79 8.05 9.11
C SER A 13 3.39 9.23 9.88
N ALA A 14 4.03 8.98 11.02
CA ALA A 14 4.70 9.99 11.83
C ALA A 14 6.12 10.35 11.31
N GLY A 15 6.63 9.69 10.27
CA GLY A 15 7.99 9.91 9.78
C GLY A 15 9.09 9.52 10.77
N GLN A 16 8.80 8.56 11.67
CA GLN A 16 9.66 8.20 12.81
C GLN A 16 10.48 6.92 12.58
N LEU A 17 10.45 6.32 11.39
CA LEU A 17 11.32 5.18 11.09
C LEU A 17 12.75 5.62 10.80
N ASN A 18 13.71 4.85 11.31
CA ASN A 18 15.11 5.12 11.02
C ASN A 18 15.46 4.58 9.62
N LEU A 19 15.94 5.45 8.74
CA LEU A 19 16.38 5.12 7.39
C LEU A 19 17.84 4.64 7.33
N TYR A 20 18.44 4.28 8.45
CA TYR A 20 19.85 3.90 8.54
C TYR A 20 20.26 2.76 7.58
N TYR A 21 21.40 2.95 6.91
CA TYR A 21 22.23 1.93 6.28
C TYR A 21 23.65 2.47 6.11
N GLN A 22 24.64 1.57 5.99
CA GLN A 22 26.05 1.95 5.84
C GLN A 22 26.25 2.78 4.56
N GLY A 23 26.93 3.92 4.67
CA GLY A 23 27.19 4.82 3.53
C GLY A 23 26.08 5.85 3.25
N ARG A 24 24.96 5.82 3.97
CA ARG A 24 23.86 6.80 3.80
C ARG A 24 24.29 8.25 4.01
N GLU A 25 25.25 8.49 4.89
CA GLU A 25 25.79 9.83 5.17
C GLU A 25 26.49 10.44 3.94
N LEU A 26 27.03 9.58 3.08
CA LEU A 26 27.69 9.94 1.83
C LEU A 26 26.69 9.99 0.67
N ASP A 27 25.71 9.10 0.67
CA ASP A 27 24.69 8.99 -0.36
C ASP A 27 23.34 8.57 0.22
N ASN A 28 22.44 9.56 0.34
CA ASN A 28 21.08 9.37 0.83
C ASN A 28 20.04 9.27 -0.30
N THR A 29 20.47 8.92 -1.53
CA THR A 29 19.54 8.72 -2.65
C THR A 29 18.67 7.48 -2.43
N CYS A 30 17.43 7.56 -2.95
CA CYS A 30 16.50 6.46 -2.93
C CYS A 30 17.11 5.22 -3.59
N LYS A 31 17.20 4.14 -2.83
CA LYS A 31 17.69 2.85 -3.34
C LYS A 31 16.57 1.95 -3.82
N ALA A 32 15.31 2.31 -3.56
CA ALA A 32 14.16 1.45 -3.86
C ALA A 32 13.92 1.26 -5.37
N ASP A 33 14.21 2.26 -6.21
CA ASP A 33 13.96 2.25 -7.65
C ASP A 33 15.09 2.98 -8.42
N PRO A 34 15.66 2.40 -9.50
CA PRO A 34 16.67 3.06 -10.31
C PRO A 34 16.24 4.40 -10.92
N SER A 35 14.95 4.58 -11.17
CA SER A 35 14.38 5.82 -11.70
C SER A 35 14.33 6.95 -10.66
N CYS A 36 14.50 6.64 -9.37
CA CYS A 36 14.59 7.63 -8.30
C CYS A 36 16.03 8.18 -8.13
N LYS A 37 16.87 8.10 -9.18
CA LYS A 37 18.23 8.62 -9.16
C LYS A 37 18.21 10.09 -8.72
N ASP A 38 19.09 10.44 -7.79
CA ASP A 38 19.25 11.78 -7.21
C ASP A 38 18.09 12.28 -6.32
N LEU A 39 17.05 11.47 -6.10
CA LEU A 39 15.98 11.80 -5.15
C LEU A 39 16.39 11.39 -3.73
N LYS A 40 16.32 12.35 -2.80
CA LYS A 40 16.59 12.11 -1.38
C LYS A 40 15.61 11.09 -0.80
N GLU A 41 16.14 10.03 -0.22
CA GLU A 41 15.36 9.01 0.45
C GLU A 41 14.80 9.54 1.77
N THR A 42 13.48 9.67 1.81
CA THR A 42 12.69 9.97 3.01
C THR A 42 11.59 8.91 3.18
N ILE A 43 10.98 8.82 4.36
CA ILE A 43 9.83 7.93 4.58
C ILE A 43 8.67 8.32 3.65
N ALA A 44 8.44 9.62 3.49
CA ALA A 44 7.42 10.14 2.57
C ALA A 44 7.73 9.72 1.13
N HIS A 45 9.00 9.77 0.73
CA HIS A 45 9.44 9.32 -0.58
C HIS A 45 9.17 7.84 -0.79
N ILE A 46 9.62 6.96 0.12
CA ILE A 46 9.40 5.51 0.03
C ILE A 46 7.91 5.15 0.00
N ALA A 47 7.10 5.85 0.81
CA ALA A 47 5.69 5.53 0.96
C ALA A 47 4.81 6.09 -0.17
N TRP A 48 5.19 7.22 -0.78
CA TRP A 48 4.29 7.99 -1.64
C TRP A 48 4.91 8.40 -2.97
N GLU A 49 6.12 8.96 -2.95
CA GLU A 49 6.66 9.73 -4.09
C GLU A 49 7.50 8.88 -5.04
N CYS A 50 8.08 7.79 -4.53
CA CYS A 50 8.81 6.82 -5.34
C CYS A 50 7.88 6.29 -6.46
N SER A 51 8.39 6.24 -7.68
CA SER A 51 7.70 5.68 -8.86
C SER A 51 7.08 4.31 -8.59
N HIS A 52 7.80 3.45 -7.86
CA HIS A 52 7.32 2.14 -7.47
C HIS A 52 6.15 2.21 -6.48
N ALA A 53 6.20 3.14 -5.53
CA ALA A 53 5.11 3.38 -4.60
C ALA A 53 3.87 3.92 -5.33
N GLN A 54 4.07 4.89 -6.23
CA GLN A 54 3.00 5.42 -7.07
C GLN A 54 2.34 4.33 -7.91
N ALA A 55 3.12 3.46 -8.54
CA ALA A 55 2.60 2.36 -9.35
C ALA A 55 1.76 1.37 -8.52
N ILE A 56 2.20 1.04 -7.30
CA ILE A 56 1.44 0.15 -6.40
C ILE A 56 0.15 0.83 -5.94
N TRP A 57 0.21 2.09 -5.51
CA TRP A 57 -0.97 2.83 -5.08
C TRP A 57 -1.97 3.05 -6.21
N GLN A 58 -1.50 3.29 -7.43
CA GLN A 58 -2.33 3.37 -8.62
C GLN A 58 -3.07 2.05 -8.86
N GLN A 59 -2.40 0.90 -8.73
CA GLN A 59 -3.05 -0.41 -8.88
C GLN A 59 -4.11 -0.66 -7.81
N VAL A 60 -3.80 -0.36 -6.54
CA VAL A 60 -4.75 -0.45 -5.42
C VAL A 60 -5.97 0.43 -5.68
N TRP A 61 -5.75 1.69 -6.08
CA TRP A 61 -6.81 2.63 -6.37
C TRP A 61 -7.69 2.19 -7.54
N THR A 62 -7.06 1.74 -8.63
CA THR A 62 -7.77 1.25 -9.82
C THR A 62 -8.63 0.03 -9.50
N HIS A 63 -8.17 -0.84 -8.59
CA HIS A 63 -8.98 -1.97 -8.14
C HIS A 63 -10.14 -1.53 -7.25
N TRP A 64 -9.91 -0.54 -6.39
CA TRP A 64 -10.91 0.02 -5.48
C TRP A 64 -12.02 0.78 -6.23
N GLU A 65 -11.67 1.78 -7.05
CA GLU A 65 -12.67 2.58 -7.77
C GLU A 65 -13.16 1.89 -9.04
N GLY A 66 -12.33 1.05 -9.65
CA GLY A 66 -12.62 0.40 -10.91
C GLY A 66 -12.25 1.18 -12.17
N GLU A 67 -11.83 2.44 -12.02
CA GLU A 67 -11.34 3.29 -13.11
C GLU A 67 -9.91 3.77 -12.80
N ASN A 68 -9.15 4.09 -13.84
CA ASN A 68 -7.76 4.55 -13.69
C ASN A 68 -7.70 6.08 -13.53
N HIS A 69 -8.20 6.58 -12.40
CA HIS A 69 -8.22 8.01 -12.04
C HIS A 69 -7.34 8.27 -10.82
N TYR A 70 -6.12 7.74 -10.83
CA TYR A 70 -5.22 7.82 -9.69
C TYR A 70 -4.78 9.27 -9.40
N ASP A 71 -5.19 9.77 -8.23
CA ASP A 71 -4.64 10.97 -7.61
C ASP A 71 -3.95 10.59 -6.30
N GLN A 72 -2.62 10.73 -6.28
CA GLN A 72 -1.79 10.46 -5.10
C GLN A 72 -2.28 11.22 -3.87
N ARG A 73 -2.77 12.45 -4.00
CA ARG A 73 -3.21 13.28 -2.86
C ARG A 73 -4.43 12.66 -2.19
N ASN A 74 -5.41 12.22 -2.99
CA ASN A 74 -6.62 11.57 -2.50
C ASN A 74 -6.31 10.25 -1.82
N VAL A 75 -5.55 9.37 -2.47
CA VAL A 75 -5.15 8.09 -1.88
C VAL A 75 -4.40 8.31 -0.57
N ARG A 76 -3.43 9.23 -0.58
CA ARG A 76 -2.65 9.57 0.63
C ARG A 76 -3.57 10.05 1.74
N GLN A 77 -4.54 10.91 1.46
CA GLN A 77 -5.48 11.41 2.46
C GLN A 77 -6.26 10.26 3.11
N TYR A 78 -6.87 9.36 2.34
CA TYR A 78 -7.63 8.23 2.87
C TYR A 78 -6.76 7.26 3.69
N VAL A 79 -5.54 6.99 3.22
CA VAL A 79 -4.61 6.11 3.94
C VAL A 79 -4.14 6.73 5.25
N THR A 80 -3.78 8.03 5.27
CA THR A 80 -3.28 8.69 6.47
C THR A 80 -4.38 9.00 7.48
N SER A 81 -5.58 9.38 7.02
CA SER A 81 -6.75 9.58 7.88
C SER A 81 -7.35 8.26 8.36
N ARG A 82 -6.92 7.14 7.78
CA ARG A 82 -7.46 5.80 8.03
C ARG A 82 -8.96 5.72 7.79
N GLN A 83 -9.43 6.50 6.82
CA GLN A 83 -10.81 6.47 6.36
C GLN A 83 -10.87 5.68 5.06
N THR A 84 -11.87 4.83 4.96
CA THR A 84 -12.17 4.11 3.73
C THR A 84 -12.77 5.08 2.72
N PRO A 85 -12.27 5.11 1.47
CA PRO A 85 -12.94 5.85 0.42
C PRO A 85 -14.34 5.26 0.21
N PRO A 86 -15.37 6.08 -0.02
CA PRO A 86 -16.69 5.58 -0.37
C PRO A 86 -16.59 4.57 -1.53
N PRO A 87 -17.32 3.44 -1.47
CA PRO A 87 -17.26 2.46 -2.54
C PRO A 87 -17.82 3.08 -3.82
N SER A 88 -17.08 2.93 -4.93
CA SER A 88 -17.55 3.40 -6.22
C SER A 88 -18.78 2.60 -6.67
N GLN A 89 -19.54 3.17 -7.60
CA GLN A 89 -20.66 2.45 -8.21
C GLN A 89 -20.20 1.15 -8.88
N GLN A 90 -19.00 1.15 -9.49
CA GLN A 90 -18.44 -0.05 -10.09
C GLN A 90 -18.10 -1.12 -9.05
N LEU A 91 -17.51 -0.73 -7.91
CA LEU A 91 -17.21 -1.66 -6.82
C LEU A 91 -18.50 -2.28 -6.26
N ILE A 92 -19.53 -1.45 -6.04
CA ILE A 92 -20.85 -1.92 -5.63
C ILE A 92 -21.41 -2.92 -6.65
N GLN A 93 -21.37 -2.59 -7.94
CA GLN A 93 -21.83 -3.48 -9.01
C GLN A 93 -21.07 -4.80 -9.05
N ARG A 94 -19.75 -4.80 -8.81
CA ARG A 94 -18.96 -6.04 -8.72
C ARG A 94 -19.41 -6.90 -7.56
N VAL A 95 -19.58 -6.33 -6.36
CA VAL A 95 -20.08 -7.06 -5.20
C VAL A 95 -21.49 -7.60 -5.47
N GLN A 96 -22.38 -6.78 -6.03
CA GLN A 96 -23.72 -7.22 -6.42
C GLN A 96 -23.70 -8.34 -7.48
N SER A 97 -22.78 -8.31 -8.44
CA SER A 97 -22.66 -9.39 -9.43
C SER A 97 -22.19 -10.72 -8.84
N MET A 98 -21.42 -10.67 -7.73
CA MET A 98 -20.90 -11.87 -7.06
C MET A 98 -21.91 -12.46 -6.06
N TYR A 99 -22.63 -11.60 -5.32
CA TYR A 99 -23.48 -12.02 -4.20
C TYR A 99 -24.99 -11.76 -4.42
N GLY A 100 -25.36 -11.04 -5.47
CA GLY A 100 -26.75 -10.68 -5.81
C GLY A 100 -27.29 -9.43 -5.11
N PHE A 101 -26.59 -8.90 -4.10
CA PHE A 101 -27.00 -7.73 -3.32
C PHE A 101 -25.80 -6.98 -2.73
N PHE A 102 -26.05 -5.76 -2.23
CA PHE A 102 -25.08 -4.96 -1.47
C PHE A 102 -25.80 -4.43 -0.23
N THR A 103 -25.19 -4.61 0.94
CA THR A 103 -25.77 -4.24 2.25
C THR A 103 -24.73 -3.53 3.08
N ASP A 104 -25.16 -2.98 4.23
CA ASP A 104 -24.27 -2.34 5.19
C ASP A 104 -23.15 -3.28 5.69
N ASP A 105 -23.39 -4.59 5.73
CA ASP A 105 -22.36 -5.56 6.11
C ASP A 105 -21.26 -5.68 5.05
N HIS A 106 -21.59 -5.53 3.76
CA HIS A 106 -20.59 -5.41 2.70
C HIS A 106 -19.78 -4.11 2.83
N ALA A 107 -20.44 -3.00 3.18
CA ALA A 107 -19.73 -1.74 3.41
C ALA A 107 -18.74 -1.84 4.58
N LYS A 108 -19.14 -2.47 5.70
CA LYS A 108 -18.24 -2.75 6.84
C LYS A 108 -17.10 -3.70 6.47
N ALA A 109 -17.36 -4.70 5.64
CA ALA A 109 -16.32 -5.60 5.14
C ALA A 109 -15.30 -4.84 4.27
N LEU A 110 -15.78 -3.94 3.40
CA LEU A 110 -14.93 -3.06 2.61
C LEU A 110 -14.06 -2.16 3.48
N ASP A 111 -14.58 -1.63 4.60
CA ASP A 111 -13.75 -0.91 5.56
C ASP A 111 -12.57 -1.76 6.06
N SER A 112 -12.88 -2.98 6.50
CA SER A 112 -11.86 -3.91 7.00
C SER A 112 -10.82 -4.25 5.92
N ILE A 113 -11.27 -4.47 4.68
CA ILE A 113 -10.42 -4.71 3.52
C ILE A 113 -9.49 -3.53 3.26
N TRP A 114 -10.02 -2.30 3.20
CA TRP A 114 -9.21 -1.11 2.97
C TRP A 114 -8.11 -0.96 4.01
N TRP A 115 -8.48 -1.14 5.28
CA TRP A 115 -7.53 -1.11 6.39
C TRP A 115 -6.41 -2.14 6.26
N ILE A 116 -6.74 -3.37 5.84
CA ILE A 116 -5.76 -4.43 5.62
C ILE A 116 -4.85 -4.07 4.45
N VAL A 117 -5.43 -3.72 3.30
CA VAL A 117 -4.68 -3.42 2.07
C VAL A 117 -3.70 -2.28 2.29
N THR A 118 -4.16 -1.16 2.86
CA THR A 118 -3.31 0.01 3.12
C THR A 118 -2.16 -0.28 4.10
N SER A 119 -2.42 -1.12 5.11
CA SER A 119 -1.40 -1.57 6.07
C SER A 119 -0.37 -2.50 5.44
N VAL A 120 -0.82 -3.43 4.58
CA VAL A 120 0.03 -4.38 3.87
C VAL A 120 0.90 -3.67 2.85
N VAL A 121 0.33 -2.79 2.03
CA VAL A 121 1.06 -2.03 1.00
C VAL A 121 2.18 -1.21 1.64
N THR A 122 1.87 -0.46 2.70
CA THR A 122 2.88 0.34 3.41
C THR A 122 4.02 -0.53 3.97
N SER A 123 3.67 -1.72 4.50
CA SER A 123 4.66 -2.68 5.03
C SER A 123 5.53 -3.27 3.93
N LEU A 124 4.94 -3.60 2.77
CA LEU A 124 5.64 -4.15 1.61
C LEU A 124 6.61 -3.13 1.00
N LEU A 125 6.21 -1.87 0.89
CA LEU A 125 7.08 -0.79 0.38
C LEU A 125 8.35 -0.66 1.25
N TRP A 126 8.19 -0.72 2.57
CA TRP A 126 9.31 -0.68 3.49
C TRP A 126 10.18 -1.93 3.45
N LEU A 127 9.57 -3.12 3.45
CA LEU A 127 10.28 -4.38 3.36
C LEU A 127 11.17 -4.41 2.12
N ARG A 128 10.63 -4.03 0.96
CA ARG A 128 11.37 -4.00 -0.31
C ARG A 128 12.51 -3.02 -0.32
N ARG A 129 12.30 -1.83 0.25
CA ARG A 129 13.41 -0.89 0.42
C ARG A 129 14.53 -1.54 1.22
N ASN A 130 14.21 -2.23 2.32
CA ASN A 130 15.22 -2.92 3.13
C ASN A 130 15.86 -4.10 2.38
N GLU A 131 15.10 -4.87 1.61
CA GLU A 131 15.63 -5.95 0.77
C GLU A 131 16.64 -5.43 -0.25
N ARG A 132 16.36 -4.28 -0.84
CA ARG A 132 17.27 -3.68 -1.82
C ARG A 132 18.52 -3.09 -1.18
N VAL A 133 18.38 -2.50 0.00
CA VAL A 133 19.49 -1.87 0.75
C VAL A 133 20.40 -2.91 1.39
N PHE A 134 19.85 -3.97 2.00
CA PHE A 134 20.62 -4.94 2.79
C PHE A 134 20.88 -6.27 2.07
N TRP A 135 20.01 -6.67 1.14
CA TRP A 135 20.09 -7.98 0.47
C TRP A 135 20.33 -7.87 -1.05
N HIS A 136 20.42 -6.65 -1.60
CA HIS A 136 20.60 -6.36 -3.04
C HIS A 136 19.58 -7.05 -3.97
N GLN A 137 18.39 -7.39 -3.45
CA GLN A 137 17.35 -8.07 -4.20
C GLN A 137 16.53 -7.08 -5.06
N HIS A 138 16.08 -7.55 -6.22
CA HIS A 138 15.22 -6.82 -7.15
C HIS A 138 13.88 -7.54 -7.23
N SER A 139 12.80 -6.90 -6.77
CA SER A 139 11.44 -7.44 -6.89
C SER A 139 10.58 -6.55 -7.78
N THR A 140 9.74 -7.15 -8.61
CA THR A 140 8.93 -6.41 -9.59
C THR A 140 7.65 -5.83 -8.98
N THR A 141 7.06 -4.81 -9.59
CA THR A 141 5.78 -4.21 -9.14
C THR A 141 4.65 -5.24 -9.11
N SER A 142 4.63 -6.16 -10.08
CA SER A 142 3.65 -7.25 -10.20
C SER A 142 3.65 -8.19 -8.99
N GLU A 143 4.83 -8.58 -8.50
CA GLU A 143 4.96 -9.43 -7.30
C GLU A 143 4.43 -8.75 -6.03
N CYS A 144 4.53 -7.41 -5.95
CA CYS A 144 4.05 -6.66 -4.78
C CYS A 144 2.54 -6.71 -4.68
N TYR A 145 1.91 -6.42 -5.82
CA TYR A 145 0.48 -6.46 -5.95
C TYR A 145 -0.04 -7.89 -5.79
N ALA A 146 0.65 -8.88 -6.37
CA ALA A 146 0.32 -10.28 -6.19
C ALA A 146 0.36 -10.69 -4.70
N ASN A 147 1.38 -10.31 -3.93
CA ASN A 147 1.46 -10.61 -2.49
C ASN A 147 0.38 -9.88 -1.67
N ALA A 148 0.11 -8.62 -1.98
CA ALA A 148 -0.99 -7.87 -1.35
C ALA A 148 -2.36 -8.50 -1.68
N LYS A 149 -2.54 -8.92 -2.93
CA LYS A 149 -3.73 -9.61 -3.43
C LYS A 149 -3.86 -11.01 -2.84
N GLN A 150 -2.78 -11.75 -2.64
CA GLN A 150 -2.81 -13.10 -2.05
C GLN A 150 -3.23 -13.04 -0.58
N LEU A 151 -2.78 -12.01 0.16
CA LEU A 151 -3.27 -11.71 1.51
C LEU A 151 -4.74 -11.27 1.52
N TYR A 152 -5.17 -10.53 0.49
CA TYR A 152 -6.58 -10.16 0.28
C TYR A 152 -7.48 -11.41 0.08
N TRP A 153 -7.10 -12.35 -0.79
CA TRP A 153 -7.88 -13.58 -1.02
C TRP A 153 -7.83 -14.58 0.14
N TYR A 154 -6.74 -14.60 0.93
CA TYR A 154 -6.66 -15.48 2.12
C TYR A 154 -7.66 -15.10 3.22
N VAL A 155 -8.01 -13.81 3.31
CA VAL A 155 -9.04 -13.31 4.24
C VAL A 155 -10.45 -13.65 3.75
N GLU A 156 -10.68 -13.70 2.43
CA GLU A 156 -11.96 -14.09 1.84
C GLU A 156 -12.21 -15.62 1.86
N ALA A 157 -11.16 -16.44 1.87
CA ALA A 157 -11.27 -17.90 1.85
C ALA A 157 -11.31 -18.59 3.23
N SER A 158 -11.24 -17.83 4.32
CA SER A 158 -11.33 -18.37 5.68
C SER A 158 -12.80 -18.45 6.11
N PRO A 159 -13.39 -19.66 6.28
CA PRO A 159 -14.72 -19.77 6.84
C PRO A 159 -14.66 -19.37 8.32
N SER A 160 -15.56 -18.47 8.72
CA SER A 160 -15.90 -18.17 10.12
C SER A 160 -16.49 -19.40 10.82
#